data_AF-A0A7J0CWQ1-F1
#
_entry.id   AF-A0A7J0CWQ1-F1
#
_cell.length_a   1.000
_cell.length_b   1.000
_cell.length_c   1.000
_cell.angle_alpha   90.00
_cell.angle_beta   90.00
_cell.angle_gamma   90.00
#
_symmetry.space_group_name_H-M   'P 1'
#
loop_
_entity.id
_entity.type
_entity.pdbx_description
1 polymer ?
#
loop_
_entity_poly.entity_id
_entity_poly.type
_entity_poly.pdbx_seq_one_letter_code
_entity_poly.pdbx_strand_id
1 'polypeptide(L)'
;MLRVFSPVGPGTPAGSPLGRLAEAMRRAMQSGDGELKLSGLGVQRDFVDVRDVARAVHAASLSAAQGVVNIGTGRAVRLRDAAAVLARVAGYAGALHELDTPPRACRSAPRAPPPSR
;
A
#
# COMPACT_ATOMS: atom_id res chain seq x y z
N MET A 1 21.69 -0.26 8.41
CA MET A 1 20.22 -0.33 8.65
C MET A 1 19.52 -0.44 7.31
N LEU A 2 18.57 -1.35 7.16
CA LEU A 2 17.74 -1.43 5.94
C LEU A 2 16.39 -0.76 6.20
N ARG A 3 15.96 0.11 5.27
CA ARG A 3 14.64 0.74 5.29
C ARG A 3 13.85 0.27 4.08
N VAL A 4 12.93 -0.66 4.32
CA VAL A 4 12.06 -1.21 3.28
C VAL A 4 10.84 -0.30 3.11
N PHE A 5 10.51 0.00 1.86
CA PHE A 5 9.26 0.68 1.49
C PHE A 5 8.11 -0.34 1.48
N SER A 6 7.00 -0.14 0.77
CA SER A 6 5.80 -0.96 0.96
C SER A 6 5.97 -2.35 0.33
N PRO A 7 6.30 -3.42 1.08
CA PRO A 7 6.55 -4.72 0.48
C PRO A 7 5.21 -5.40 0.15
N VAL A 8 5.15 -6.06 -1.00
CA VAL A 8 3.95 -6.75 -1.49
C VAL A 8 4.32 -8.11 -2.09
N GLY A 9 3.44 -9.10 -1.96
CA GLY A 9 3.67 -10.47 -2.42
C GLY A 9 3.00 -11.52 -1.52
N PRO A 10 3.37 -12.81 -1.66
CA PRO A 10 2.86 -13.87 -0.78
C PRO A 10 3.06 -13.52 0.70
N GLY A 11 2.02 -13.71 1.52
CA GLY A 11 2.03 -13.35 2.94
C GLY A 11 1.77 -11.86 3.23
N THR A 12 1.42 -11.04 2.22
CA THR A 12 1.03 -9.64 2.44
C THR A 12 -0.11 -9.57 3.47
N PRO A 13 0.05 -8.82 4.58
CA PRO A 13 -0.98 -8.73 5.60
C PRO A 13 -2.27 -8.12 5.04
N ALA A 14 -3.41 -8.72 5.41
CA ALA A 14 -4.73 -8.21 5.05
C ALA A 14 -4.98 -6.79 5.57
N GLY A 15 -4.27 -6.35 6.61
CA GLY A 15 -4.33 -4.99 7.14
C GLY A 15 -3.58 -3.93 6.32
N SER A 16 -2.75 -4.31 5.35
CA SER A 16 -2.05 -3.37 4.46
C SER A 16 -3.00 -2.77 3.41
N PRO A 17 -2.70 -1.59 2.81
CA PRO A 17 -3.57 -1.00 1.79
C PRO A 17 -3.86 -1.94 0.60
N LEU A 18 -2.83 -2.63 0.08
CA LEU A 18 -3.00 -3.59 -1.01
C LEU A 18 -3.63 -4.91 -0.53
N GLY A 19 -3.32 -5.36 0.69
CA GLY A 19 -3.93 -6.55 1.27
C GLY A 19 -5.43 -6.41 1.51
N ARG A 20 -5.89 -5.25 2.01
CA ARG A 20 -7.33 -4.97 2.17
C ARG A 20 -8.05 -4.98 0.82
N LEU A 21 -7.42 -4.39 -0.19
CA LEU A 21 -7.95 -4.37 -1.54
C LEU A 21 -8.07 -5.77 -2.13
N ALA A 22 -7.02 -6.59 -2.02
CA ALA A 22 -7.02 -7.97 -2.49
C ALA A 22 -8.11 -8.80 -1.81
N GLU A 23 -8.26 -8.64 -0.49
CA GLU A 23 -9.30 -9.32 0.29
C GLU A 23 -10.72 -8.88 -0.11
N ALA A 24 -10.93 -7.57 -0.31
CA ALA A 24 -12.23 -7.05 -0.74
C ALA A 24 -12.61 -7.56 -2.15
N MET A 25 -11.65 -7.57 -3.07
CA MET A 25 -11.84 -8.11 -4.42
C MET A 25 -12.11 -9.61 -4.42
N ARG A 26 -11.36 -10.38 -3.62
CA ARG A 26 -11.58 -11.82 -3.43
C ARG A 26 -13.01 -12.09 -2.95
N ARG A 27 -13.53 -11.31 -2.00
CA ARG A 27 -14.91 -11.44 -1.52
C ARG A 27 -15.93 -11.10 -2.59
N ALA A 28 -15.75 -9.99 -3.31
CA ALA A 28 -16.63 -9.60 -4.41
C ALA A 28 -16.72 -10.69 -5.49
N MET A 29 -15.58 -11.28 -5.85
CA MET A 29 -15.55 -12.42 -6.79
C MET A 29 -16.30 -13.65 -6.28
N GLN A 30 -16.23 -13.93 -4.98
CA GLN A 30 -16.93 -15.08 -4.37
C GLN A 30 -18.44 -14.87 -4.27
N SER A 31 -18.88 -13.63 -4.03
CA SER A 31 -20.30 -13.26 -4.00
C SER A 31 -20.90 -13.06 -5.39
N GLY A 32 -20.08 -12.91 -6.43
CA GLY A 32 -20.53 -12.53 -7.77
C GLY A 32 -20.86 -11.04 -7.90
N ASP A 33 -20.32 -10.19 -7.01
CA ASP A 33 -20.59 -8.76 -7.00
C ASP A 33 -19.92 -8.08 -8.20
N GLY A 34 -20.73 -7.52 -9.09
CA GLY A 34 -20.29 -6.76 -10.26
C GLY A 34 -19.74 -5.36 -9.94
N GLU A 35 -19.75 -4.94 -8.67
CA GLU A 35 -19.25 -3.65 -8.23
C GLU A 35 -18.47 -3.78 -6.92
N LEU A 36 -17.35 -3.09 -6.83
CA LEU A 36 -16.53 -3.01 -5.63
C LEU A 36 -16.29 -1.55 -5.25
N LYS A 37 -16.88 -1.14 -4.12
CA LYS A 37 -16.76 0.21 -3.55
C LYS A 37 -15.60 0.26 -2.58
N LEU A 38 -14.62 1.13 -2.85
CA LEU A 38 -13.35 1.23 -2.14
C LEU A 38 -13.10 2.66 -1.70
N SER A 39 -12.48 2.86 -0.55
CA SER A 39 -12.06 4.19 -0.08
C SER A 39 -10.54 4.33 -0.07
N GLY A 40 -10.06 5.57 -0.25
CA GLY A 40 -8.64 5.89 -0.16
C GLY A 40 -7.80 5.38 -1.33
N LEU A 41 -8.37 5.25 -2.54
CA LEU A 41 -7.61 4.85 -3.73
C LEU A 41 -6.66 5.96 -4.23
N GLY A 42 -6.85 7.19 -3.78
CA GLY A 42 -5.90 8.30 -3.94
C GLY A 42 -4.57 8.14 -3.19
N VAL A 43 -4.43 7.18 -2.27
CA VAL A 43 -3.17 6.96 -1.53
C VAL A 43 -2.07 6.50 -2.48
N GLN A 44 -0.88 7.10 -2.35
CA GLN A 44 0.31 6.72 -3.11
C GLN A 44 1.33 5.99 -2.25
N ARG A 45 1.91 4.90 -2.78
CA ARG A 45 2.97 4.12 -2.12
C ARG A 45 4.00 3.64 -3.13
N ASP A 46 5.24 3.50 -2.66
CA ASP A 46 6.31 2.80 -3.37
C ASP A 46 6.20 1.31 -3.02
N PHE A 47 5.56 0.55 -3.92
CA PHE A 47 5.37 -0.89 -3.77
C PHE A 47 6.58 -1.65 -4.31
N VAL A 48 7.09 -2.59 -3.53
CA VAL A 48 8.23 -3.44 -3.91
C VAL A 48 7.88 -4.92 -3.69
N ASP A 49 8.21 -5.79 -4.65
CA ASP A 49 7.96 -7.23 -4.50
C ASP A 49 8.80 -7.80 -3.35
N VAL A 50 8.20 -8.63 -2.49
CA VAL A 50 8.87 -9.23 -1.33
C VAL A 50 10.10 -10.06 -1.72
N ARG A 51 10.09 -10.67 -2.92
CA ARG A 51 11.23 -11.41 -3.47
C ARG A 51 12.37 -10.47 -3.85
N ASP A 52 12.05 -9.27 -4.35
CA ASP A 52 13.05 -8.25 -4.65
C ASP A 52 13.64 -7.66 -3.38
N VAL A 53 12.83 -7.48 -2.34
CA VAL A 53 13.32 -7.14 -1.00
C VAL A 53 14.29 -8.21 -0.49
N ALA A 54 13.93 -9.49 -0.58
CA ALA A 54 14.81 -10.58 -0.17
C ALA A 54 16.15 -10.56 -0.91
N ARG A 55 16.13 -10.36 -2.24
CA ARG A 55 17.34 -10.20 -3.06
C ARG A 55 18.18 -9.00 -2.63
N ALA A 56 17.55 -7.85 -2.37
CA ALA A 56 18.23 -6.64 -1.93
C ALA A 56 18.84 -6.79 -0.53
N VAL A 57 18.14 -7.43 0.40
CA VAL A 57 18.65 -7.75 1.75
C VAL A 57 19.87 -8.66 1.66
N HIS A 58 19.79 -9.71 0.84
CA HIS A 58 20.91 -10.62 0.63
C HIS A 58 22.13 -9.89 0.06
N ALA A 59 21.95 -9.09 -1.00
CA ALA A 59 23.03 -8.29 -1.58
C ALA A 59 23.63 -7.28 -0.58
N ALA A 60 22.79 -6.60 0.21
CA ALA A 60 23.25 -5.66 1.22
C ALA A 60 24.09 -6.35 2.31
N SER A 61 23.71 -7.57 2.69
CA SER A 61 24.43 -8.35 3.71
C SER A 61 25.86 -8.72 3.31
N LEU A 62 26.13 -8.78 1.99
CA LEU A 62 27.43 -9.08 1.41
C LEU A 62 28.21 -7.82 0.98
N SER A 63 27.61 -6.65 1.15
CA SER A 63 28.19 -5.39 0.68
C SER A 63 28.99 -4.68 1.78
N ALA A 64 29.91 -3.80 1.38
CA ALA A 64 30.58 -2.87 2.29
C ALA A 64 29.72 -1.65 2.68
N ALA A 65 28.43 -1.62 2.32
CA ALA A 65 27.57 -0.46 2.48
C ALA A 65 27.43 -0.07 3.96
N GLN A 66 27.67 1.22 4.25
CA GLN A 66 27.53 1.80 5.57
C GLN A 66 26.29 2.71 5.63
N GLY A 67 25.69 2.84 6.81
CA GLY A 67 24.54 3.72 7.04
C GLY A 67 23.18 3.11 6.70
N VAL A 68 22.26 3.94 6.19
CA VAL A 68 20.87 3.56 5.86
C VAL A 68 20.77 3.22 4.38
N VAL A 69 20.27 2.02 4.07
CA VAL A 69 20.00 1.57 2.71
C VAL A 69 18.48 1.52 2.50
N ASN A 70 17.99 2.34 1.57
CA ASN A 70 16.57 2.35 1.18
C ASN A 70 16.31 1.23 0.16
N ILE A 71 15.30 0.40 0.42
CA ILE A 71 14.84 -0.65 -0.48
C ILE A 71 13.43 -0.30 -0.95
N GLY A 72 13.34 0.19 -2.17
CA GLY A 72 12.11 0.60 -2.85
C GLY A 72 12.37 0.78 -4.34
N THR A 73 11.33 1.04 -5.11
CA THR A 73 11.44 1.26 -6.55
C THR A 73 11.69 2.73 -6.89
N GLY A 74 11.48 3.64 -5.93
CA GLY A 74 11.51 5.10 -6.16
C GLY A 74 10.29 5.63 -6.91
N ARG A 75 9.26 4.79 -7.14
CA ARG A 75 8.07 5.14 -7.90
C ARG A 75 6.84 5.19 -7.00
N ALA A 76 6.21 6.36 -6.93
CA ALA A 76 4.92 6.50 -6.25
C ALA A 76 3.81 5.93 -7.16
N VAL A 77 3.15 4.87 -6.70
CA VAL A 77 2.00 4.26 -7.39
C VAL A 77 0.74 4.56 -6.60
N ARG A 78 -0.30 5.08 -7.26
CA ARG A 78 -1.61 5.28 -6.62
C ARG A 78 -2.28 3.92 -6.43
N LEU A 79 -2.97 3.77 -5.30
CA LEU A 79 -3.68 2.54 -4.99
C LEU A 79 -4.77 2.24 -6.02
N ARG A 80 -5.37 3.25 -6.67
CA ARG A 80 -6.25 3.06 -7.85
C ARG A 80 -5.57 2.33 -9.02
N ASP A 81 -4.33 2.69 -9.33
CA ASP A 81 -3.62 2.10 -10.47
C ASP A 81 -3.24 0.65 -10.13
N ALA A 82 -2.82 0.41 -8.87
CA ALA A 82 -2.59 -0.93 -8.36
C ALA A 82 -3.88 -1.78 -8.35
N ALA A 83 -5.03 -1.18 -8.04
CA ALA A 83 -6.33 -1.86 -8.06
C ALA A 83 -6.76 -2.30 -9.45
N ALA A 84 -6.58 -1.44 -10.46
CA ALA A 84 -6.86 -1.79 -11.84
C ALA A 84 -5.99 -2.96 -12.32
N VAL A 85 -4.70 -2.94 -11.96
CA VAL A 85 -3.77 -4.04 -12.28
C VAL A 85 -4.20 -5.33 -11.59
N LEU A 86 -4.54 -5.27 -10.30
CA LEU A 86 -4.96 -6.43 -9.53
C LEU A 86 -6.26 -7.03 -10.08
N ALA A 87 -7.27 -6.20 -10.40
CA ALA A 87 -8.53 -6.64 -10.98
C ALA A 87 -8.31 -7.41 -12.28
N ARG A 88 -7.49 -6.86 -13.18
CA ARG A 88 -7.13 -7.50 -14.44
C ARG A 88 -6.43 -8.84 -14.24
N VAL A 89 -5.47 -8.92 -13.31
CA VAL A 89 -4.72 -10.17 -13.05
C VAL A 89 -5.58 -11.22 -12.35
N ALA A 90 -6.48 -10.80 -11.45
CA ALA A 90 -7.39 -11.68 -10.74
C ALA A 90 -8.59 -12.14 -11.60
N GLY A 91 -8.82 -11.53 -12.77
CA GLY A 91 -9.99 -11.79 -13.59
C GLY A 91 -11.28 -11.20 -13.02
N TYR A 92 -11.19 -10.18 -12.18
CA TYR A 92 -12.35 -9.46 -11.69
C TYR A 92 -12.87 -8.50 -12.76
N ALA A 93 -14.06 -8.78 -13.30
CA ALA A 93 -14.70 -7.99 -14.36
C ALA A 93 -15.65 -6.90 -13.82
N GLY A 94 -15.80 -6.78 -12.50
CA GLY A 94 -16.67 -5.78 -11.89
C GLY A 94 -16.07 -4.36 -11.89
N ALA A 95 -16.94 -3.37 -11.72
CA ALA A 95 -16.56 -1.97 -11.69
C ALA A 95 -15.93 -1.58 -10.33
N LEU A 96 -14.81 -0.86 -10.37
CA LEU A 96 -14.16 -0.29 -9.19
C LEU A 96 -14.68 1.13 -8.96
N HIS A 97 -15.38 1.36 -7.86
CA HIS A 97 -15.89 2.67 -7.47
C HIS A 97 -15.10 3.21 -6.29
N GLU A 98 -14.55 4.42 -6.43
CA GLU A 98 -14.00 5.14 -5.29
C GLU A 98 -15.15 5.82 -4.54
N LEU A 99 -15.30 5.48 -3.25
CA LEU A 99 -16.14 6.22 -2.34
C LEU A 99 -15.42 7.52 -2.00
N ASP A 100 -16.02 8.65 -2.34
CA ASP A 100 -15.57 9.97 -1.87
C ASP A 100 -15.57 9.98 -0.35
N THR A 101 -14.39 9.71 0.21
CA THR A 101 -14.14 9.92 1.62
C THR A 101 -13.43 11.25 1.69
N PRO A 102 -14.00 12.29 2.32
CA PRO A 102 -13.27 13.53 2.52
C PRO A 102 -11.93 13.16 3.19
N PRO A 103 -10.79 13.71 2.71
CA PRO A 103 -9.49 13.33 3.22
C PRO A 103 -9.53 13.47 4.75
N ARG A 104 -9.20 12.39 5.48
CA ARG A 104 -9.04 12.50 6.92
C ARG A 104 -8.01 13.58 7.16
N ALA A 105 -8.47 14.74 7.64
CA ALA A 105 -7.60 15.82 8.05
C ALA A 105 -6.56 15.21 8.99
N CYS A 106 -5.28 15.45 8.68
CA CYS A 106 -4.19 15.14 9.56
C CYS A 106 -4.54 15.78 10.91
N ARG A 107 -4.84 14.98 11.94
CA ARG A 107 -5.03 15.51 13.30
C ARG A 107 -3.66 16.05 13.73
N SER A 108 -3.43 17.33 13.50
CA SER A 108 -2.33 18.07 14.11
C SER A 108 -2.47 17.98 15.63
N ALA A 109 -1.34 17.79 16.29
CA ALA A 109 -1.14 17.58 17.72
C ALA A 109 -1.96 18.53 18.64
N PRO A 110 -2.20 18.15 19.90
CA PRO A 110 -2.91 18.98 20.86
C PRO A 110 -2.24 20.36 21.02
N ARG A 111 -3.08 21.39 20.93
CA ARG A 111 -2.76 22.81 21.10
C ARG A 111 -2.17 23.02 22.51
N ALA A 112 -0.97 23.58 22.59
CA ALA A 112 -0.34 23.95 23.87
C ALA A 112 -1.19 24.99 24.63
N PRO A 113 -1.27 24.92 25.97
CA PRO A 113 -1.99 25.90 26.75
C PRO A 113 -1.26 27.27 26.76
N PRO A 114 -2.00 28.38 26.85
CA PRO A 114 -1.41 29.73 26.86
C PRO A 114 -0.59 29.99 28.13
N PRO A 115 0.46 30.83 28.06
CA PRO A 115 1.26 31.17 29.23
C PRO A 115 0.45 31.98 30.23
N SER A 116 0.49 31.55 31.49
CA SER A 116 -0.05 32.29 32.63
C SER A 116 0.73 33.61 32.82
N ARG A 117 -0.01 34.72 32.89
CA ARG A 117 0.46 35.99 33.44
C ARG A 117 0.17 36.03 34.94
#